data_AF-A0AAV5VQI1-F1
#
_entry.id   AF-A0AAV5VQI1-F1
#
_cell.length_a   1.000
_cell.length_b   1.000
_cell.length_c   1.000
_cell.angle_alpha   90.00
_cell.angle_beta   90.00
_cell.angle_gamma   90.00
#
_symmetry.space_group_name_H-M   'P 1'
#
loop_
_entity.id
_entity.type
_entity.pdbx_description
1 polymer ?
#
loop_
_entity_poly.entity_id
_entity_poly.type
_entity_poly.pdbx_seq_one_letter_code
_entity_poly.pdbx_strand_id
1 'polypeptide(L)'
;QMLRRVYWLCLFACALVAACNFPSITAQNVAASKSDTVSDAAHEHKPAKKSFKIAIFTPYVGNSQILFNIRVAEELLAAGHRPTLYMLHMHDMNITELPVDPRITVTHVEGSMGLNGSQWLEDQAYFAFNNIPVWDSEFRKAMARWGEIHKTCERFVTNQTFLAEVESQGFDLATTYSINACPLGIIHKTKIPAWVFLNSGALMDSVAEVMGVPMPPSYCPPFLMDAGEKLCFVQRVKSLLGTIMYQRGWRSMVADVETRIFRKAFGPDF
;
A
#
# COMPACT_ATOMS: atom_id res chain seq x y z
N GLN A 1 33.43 -15.60 17.97
CA GLN A 1 34.47 -14.64 17.51
C GLN A 1 34.01 -13.70 16.38
N MET A 2 32.96 -14.03 15.60
CA MET A 2 32.33 -13.11 14.63
C MET A 2 31.56 -11.95 15.27
N LEU A 3 30.86 -12.16 16.40
CA LEU A 3 30.10 -11.11 17.08
C LEU A 3 30.96 -9.97 17.68
N ARG A 4 32.23 -10.24 18.00
CA ARG A 4 33.17 -9.20 18.50
C ARG A 4 33.70 -8.29 17.40
N ARG A 5 33.67 -8.70 16.12
CA ARG A 5 34.15 -7.90 14.98
C ARG A 5 33.08 -6.94 14.44
N VAL A 6 31.80 -7.28 14.58
CA VAL A 6 30.69 -6.37 14.21
C VAL A 6 30.58 -5.20 15.20
N TYR A 7 30.86 -5.45 16.49
CA TYR A 7 30.82 -4.42 17.54
C TYR A 7 31.86 -3.29 17.33
N TRP A 8 33.03 -3.61 16.76
CA TRP A 8 34.08 -2.62 16.46
C TRP A 8 33.81 -1.80 15.19
N LEU A 9 33.10 -2.36 14.21
CA LEU A 9 32.67 -1.63 13.01
C LEU A 9 31.58 -0.59 13.32
N CYS A 10 30.68 -0.89 14.27
CA CYS A 10 29.68 0.08 14.74
C CYS A 10 30.31 1.22 15.57
N LEU A 11 31.38 0.95 16.33
CA LEU A 11 32.07 1.99 17.12
C LEU A 11 32.88 2.97 16.27
N PHE A 12 33.41 2.54 15.12
CA PHE A 12 34.12 3.45 14.19
C PHE A 12 33.17 4.40 13.44
N ALA A 13 31.91 4.03 13.25
CA ALA A 13 30.90 4.91 12.64
C ALA A 13 30.41 6.02 13.60
N CYS A 14 30.61 5.85 14.92
CA CYS A 14 30.22 6.85 15.93
C CYS A 14 31.21 8.03 16.06
N ALA A 15 32.39 7.99 15.44
CA ALA A 15 33.40 9.04 15.57
C ALA A 15 33.33 10.16 14.51
N LEU A 16 32.43 10.06 13.52
CA LEU A 16 32.17 11.12 12.52
C LEU A 16 30.88 11.91 12.81
N VAL A 17 30.43 11.89 14.06
CA VAL A 17 29.32 12.69 14.57
C VAL A 17 29.86 14.06 14.96
N ALA A 18 30.13 14.91 13.98
CA ALA A 18 30.29 16.34 14.21
C ALA A 18 29.91 17.13 12.95
N ALA A 19 29.12 18.17 13.17
CA ALA A 19 28.72 19.23 12.24
C ALA A 19 27.65 18.88 11.20
N CYS A 20 26.39 18.92 11.64
CA CYS A 20 25.36 19.71 10.96
C CYS A 20 24.55 20.43 12.04
N ASN A 21 24.78 21.73 12.20
CA ASN A 21 23.94 22.59 13.03
C ASN A 21 22.53 22.64 12.42
N PHE A 22 21.52 22.41 13.25
CA PHE A 22 20.11 22.55 12.89
C PHE A 22 19.67 24.02 13.03
N PRO A 23 19.10 24.65 12.00
CA PRO A 23 18.13 25.71 12.19
C PRO A 23 16.72 25.10 12.22
N SER A 24 15.92 25.54 13.19
CA SER A 24 14.48 25.27 13.29
C SER A 24 13.77 25.80 12.04
N ILE A 25 13.01 24.96 11.33
CA ILE A 25 12.30 25.36 10.11
C ILE A 25 10.90 25.82 10.48
N THR A 26 10.60 27.09 10.19
CA THR A 26 9.25 27.66 10.11
C THR A 26 8.65 27.28 8.74
N ALA A 27 7.43 26.76 8.73
CA ALA A 27 6.75 26.38 7.49
C ALA A 27 6.54 27.60 6.57
N GLN A 28 7.11 27.54 5.36
CA GLN A 28 6.76 28.47 4.28
C GLN A 28 5.85 27.75 3.28
N ASN A 29 4.68 28.34 3.04
CA ASN A 29 3.74 27.93 2.01
C ASN A 29 4.33 28.20 0.62
N VAL A 30 4.55 27.16 -0.18
CA VAL A 30 4.90 27.31 -1.60
C VAL A 30 3.62 27.30 -2.43
N ALA A 31 3.27 28.44 -3.00
CA ALA A 31 2.19 28.58 -3.97
C ALA A 31 2.58 27.93 -5.31
N ALA A 32 1.64 27.18 -5.90
CA ALA A 32 1.82 26.53 -7.19
C ALA A 32 1.85 27.55 -8.35
N SER A 33 2.87 27.44 -9.20
CA SER A 33 3.01 28.19 -10.46
C SER A 33 2.14 27.55 -11.56
N LYS A 34 1.34 28.37 -12.25
CA LYS A 34 0.56 27.98 -13.44
C LYS A 34 1.39 28.17 -14.71
N SER A 35 1.51 27.12 -15.53
CA SER A 35 1.46 27.06 -17.01
C SER A 35 2.00 25.66 -17.41
N ASP A 36 1.58 24.94 -18.45
CA ASP A 36 1.06 25.33 -19.76
C ASP A 36 0.02 24.30 -20.25
N THR A 37 -1.06 24.81 -20.84
CA THR A 37 -2.07 24.05 -21.59
C THR A 37 -1.48 23.55 -22.90
N VAL A 38 -1.41 22.23 -23.09
CA VAL A 38 -1.27 21.61 -24.41
C VAL A 38 -2.66 21.27 -24.92
N SER A 39 -3.15 22.08 -25.87
CA SER A 39 -4.31 21.74 -26.69
C SER A 39 -3.81 21.08 -27.96
N ASP A 40 -4.14 19.81 -28.17
CA ASP A 40 -4.12 19.22 -29.51
C ASP A 40 -5.37 18.36 -29.71
N ALA A 41 -6.05 18.67 -30.81
CA ALA A 41 -7.28 18.05 -31.26
C ALA A 41 -7.01 16.62 -31.76
N ALA A 42 -7.78 15.66 -31.26
CA ALA A 42 -7.93 14.36 -31.91
C ALA A 42 -9.42 14.14 -32.18
N HIS A 43 -9.76 14.04 -33.47
CA HIS A 43 -11.00 13.46 -33.95
C HIS A 43 -11.11 12.02 -33.42
N GLU A 44 -11.84 11.81 -32.32
CA GLU A 44 -12.08 10.47 -31.81
C GLU A 44 -13.36 9.90 -32.43
N HIS A 45 -13.17 8.93 -33.31
CA HIS A 45 -14.19 8.02 -33.80
C HIS A 45 -14.77 7.31 -32.58
N LYS A 46 -15.90 7.78 -32.03
CA LYS A 46 -16.54 7.21 -30.82
C LYS A 46 -16.76 5.71 -31.04
N PRO A 47 -15.94 4.82 -30.43
CA PRO A 47 -16.21 3.40 -30.49
C PRO A 47 -17.51 3.15 -29.73
N ALA A 48 -18.27 2.14 -30.13
CA ALA A 48 -19.41 1.68 -29.34
C ALA A 48 -18.96 1.50 -27.88
N LYS A 49 -19.61 2.19 -26.94
CA LYS A 49 -19.19 2.25 -25.53
C LYS A 49 -19.33 0.84 -24.92
N LYS A 50 -18.24 0.07 -24.93
CA LYS A 50 -18.21 -1.27 -24.30
C LYS A 50 -18.40 -1.11 -22.80
N SER A 51 -19.38 -1.83 -22.25
CA SER A 51 -19.59 -1.91 -20.80
C SER A 51 -18.75 -3.06 -20.26
N PHE A 52 -17.86 -2.76 -19.32
CA PHE A 52 -17.01 -3.75 -18.66
C PHE A 52 -17.51 -4.01 -17.25
N LYS A 53 -17.36 -5.24 -16.76
CA LYS A 53 -17.53 -5.58 -15.35
C LYS A 53 -16.21 -5.38 -14.62
N ILE A 54 -16.21 -4.59 -13.56
CA ILE A 54 -14.99 -4.18 -12.86
C ILE A 54 -15.10 -4.54 -11.39
N ALA A 55 -14.17 -5.36 -10.88
CA ALA A 55 -14.05 -5.66 -9.45
C ALA A 55 -13.13 -4.63 -8.79
N ILE A 56 -13.55 -4.04 -7.68
CA ILE A 56 -12.78 -3.02 -6.95
C ILE A 56 -12.52 -3.54 -5.54
N PHE A 57 -11.33 -4.10 -5.31
CA PHE A 57 -10.90 -4.61 -4.00
C PHE A 57 -10.44 -3.44 -3.11
N THR A 58 -11.32 -3.07 -2.18
CA THR A 58 -11.19 -1.90 -1.31
C THR A 58 -10.83 -2.34 0.11
N PRO A 59 -9.67 -1.91 0.65
CA PRO A 59 -9.31 -2.21 2.02
C PRO A 59 -10.18 -1.39 2.97
N TYR A 60 -10.86 -2.06 3.88
CA TYR A 60 -11.69 -1.43 4.90
C TYR A 60 -10.83 -1.04 6.11
N VAL A 61 -9.94 -0.06 5.89
CA VAL A 61 -8.95 0.38 6.89
C VAL A 61 -9.10 1.84 7.32
N GLY A 62 -9.71 2.68 6.47
CA GLY A 62 -9.86 4.10 6.75
C GLY A 62 -10.77 4.79 5.74
N ASN A 63 -11.35 5.91 6.17
CA ASN A 63 -12.32 6.67 5.36
C ASN A 63 -11.72 7.15 4.04
N SER A 64 -10.47 7.58 4.03
CA SER A 64 -9.85 8.14 2.81
C SER A 64 -9.63 7.07 1.74
N GLN A 65 -9.21 5.85 2.12
CA GLN A 65 -9.02 4.74 1.18
C GLN A 65 -10.35 4.23 0.65
N ILE A 66 -11.37 4.12 1.50
CA ILE A 66 -12.71 3.71 1.08
C ILE A 66 -13.32 4.77 0.15
N LEU A 67 -13.29 6.04 0.55
CA LEU A 67 -13.81 7.15 -0.25
C LEU A 67 -13.14 7.22 -1.63
N PHE A 68 -11.82 7.03 -1.69
CA PHE A 68 -11.09 7.02 -2.96
C PHE A 68 -11.62 5.94 -3.91
N ASN A 69 -11.80 4.70 -3.42
CA ASN A 69 -12.34 3.61 -4.24
C ASN A 69 -13.81 3.84 -4.62
N ILE A 70 -14.62 4.44 -3.74
CA ILE A 70 -15.99 4.85 -4.06
C ILE A 70 -16.00 5.84 -5.22
N ARG A 71 -15.16 6.88 -5.18
CA ARG A 71 -15.08 7.87 -6.27
C ARG A 71 -14.65 7.24 -7.59
N VAL A 72 -13.68 6.32 -7.56
CA VAL A 72 -13.30 5.55 -8.75
C VAL A 72 -14.49 4.74 -9.27
N ALA A 73 -15.26 4.09 -8.39
CA ALA A 73 -16.45 3.34 -8.78
C ALA A 73 -17.53 4.23 -9.40
N GLU A 74 -17.80 5.41 -8.83
CA GLU A 74 -18.76 6.38 -9.37
C GLU A 74 -18.38 6.87 -10.78
N GLU A 75 -17.10 7.16 -11.01
CA GLU A 75 -16.60 7.57 -12.33
C GLU A 75 -16.70 6.41 -13.35
N LEU A 76 -16.38 5.18 -12.95
CA LEU A 76 -16.56 4.00 -13.80
C LEU A 76 -18.03 3.75 -14.14
N LEU A 77 -18.93 3.97 -13.19
CA LEU A 77 -20.37 3.90 -13.39
C LEU A 77 -20.86 4.98 -14.37
N ALA A 78 -20.40 6.23 -14.21
CA ALA A 78 -20.70 7.33 -15.14
C ALA A 78 -20.15 7.05 -16.56
N ALA A 79 -19.01 6.38 -16.65
CA ALA A 79 -18.45 5.84 -17.88
C ALA A 79 -19.26 4.65 -18.45
N GLY A 80 -20.33 4.18 -17.81
CA GLY A 80 -21.21 3.11 -18.31
C GLY A 80 -20.66 1.70 -18.08
N HIS A 81 -19.70 1.55 -17.18
CA HIS A 81 -19.22 0.25 -16.70
C HIS A 81 -20.03 -0.22 -15.49
N ARG A 82 -19.82 -1.47 -15.08
CA ARG A 82 -20.50 -2.11 -13.95
C ARG A 82 -19.48 -2.42 -12.85
N PRO A 83 -19.22 -1.47 -11.93
CA PRO A 83 -18.31 -1.68 -10.82
C PRO A 83 -18.98 -2.47 -9.67
N THR A 84 -18.20 -3.37 -9.08
CA THR A 84 -18.53 -4.07 -7.82
C THR A 84 -17.43 -3.78 -6.81
N LEU A 85 -17.79 -3.19 -5.67
CA LEU A 85 -16.90 -2.89 -4.56
C LEU A 85 -16.83 -4.08 -3.59
N TYR A 86 -15.66 -4.67 -3.44
CA TYR A 86 -15.36 -5.67 -2.41
C TYR A 86 -14.68 -4.97 -1.24
N MET A 87 -15.43 -4.72 -0.16
CA MET A 87 -14.93 -4.14 1.08
C MET A 87 -14.26 -5.25 1.91
N LEU A 88 -12.92 -5.25 1.92
CA LEU A 88 -12.11 -6.25 2.62
C LEU A 88 -11.85 -5.79 4.06
N HIS A 89 -12.53 -6.40 5.02
CA HIS A 89 -12.36 -6.11 6.44
C HIS A 89 -11.08 -6.77 6.97
N MET A 90 -10.05 -5.94 7.20
CA MET A 90 -8.75 -6.39 7.71
C MET A 90 -8.63 -6.27 9.25
N HIS A 91 -9.40 -5.36 9.84
CA HIS A 91 -9.45 -5.09 11.27
C HIS A 91 -10.89 -4.94 11.71
N ASP A 92 -11.17 -5.20 12.99
CA ASP A 92 -12.48 -4.95 13.59
C ASP A 92 -12.63 -3.44 13.78
N MET A 93 -13.24 -2.78 12.79
CA MET A 93 -13.47 -1.34 12.81
C MET A 93 -14.90 -1.00 12.44
N ASN A 94 -15.45 -0.04 13.19
CA ASN A 94 -16.71 0.58 12.84
C ASN A 94 -16.41 1.93 12.16
N ILE A 95 -16.28 1.90 10.84
CA ILE A 95 -16.07 3.08 10.03
C ILE A 95 -17.43 3.69 9.69
N THR A 96 -17.53 5.02 9.70
CA THR A 96 -18.74 5.73 9.27
C THR A 96 -19.11 5.33 7.85
N GLU A 97 -20.34 4.86 7.65
CA GLU A 97 -20.82 4.51 6.31
C GLU A 97 -20.75 5.73 5.39
N LEU A 98 -20.01 5.56 4.30
CA LEU A 98 -19.90 6.56 3.25
C LEU A 98 -21.03 6.34 2.24
N PRO A 99 -21.64 7.41 1.71
CA PRO A 99 -22.68 7.27 0.70
C PRO A 99 -22.08 6.67 -0.57
N VAL A 100 -22.75 5.65 -1.12
CA VAL A 100 -22.41 5.00 -2.38
C VAL A 100 -23.65 5.05 -3.29
N ASP A 101 -23.44 5.29 -4.59
CA ASP A 101 -24.53 5.22 -5.56
C ASP A 101 -25.21 3.82 -5.50
N PRO A 102 -26.54 3.73 -5.33
CA PRO A 102 -27.24 2.46 -5.18
C PRO A 102 -27.08 1.48 -6.35
N ARG A 103 -26.63 1.95 -7.51
CA ARG A 103 -26.36 1.12 -8.70
C ARG A 103 -25.03 0.36 -8.61
N ILE A 104 -24.15 0.74 -7.69
CA ILE A 104 -22.87 0.08 -7.43
C ILE A 104 -23.13 -1.07 -6.46
N THR A 105 -22.71 -2.28 -6.83
CA THR A 105 -22.82 -3.44 -5.93
C THR A 105 -21.71 -3.35 -4.89
N VAL A 106 -22.06 -3.43 -3.61
CA VAL A 106 -21.11 -3.45 -2.50
C VAL A 106 -21.22 -4.77 -1.76
N THR A 107 -20.10 -5.48 -1.63
CA THR A 107 -19.99 -6.75 -0.93
C THR A 107 -18.95 -6.62 0.17
N HIS A 108 -19.33 -6.93 1.40
CA HIS A 108 -18.39 -6.97 2.53
C HIS A 108 -17.83 -8.38 2.70
N VAL A 109 -16.51 -8.46 2.84
CA VAL A 109 -15.79 -9.73 3.02
C VAL A 109 -15.04 -9.64 4.34
N GLU A 110 -15.42 -10.52 5.27
CA GLU A 110 -14.80 -10.57 6.59
C GLU A 110 -13.46 -11.32 6.54
N GLY A 111 -12.41 -10.67 7.02
CA GLY A 111 -11.06 -11.24 7.09
C GLY A 111 -10.32 -10.86 8.37
N SER A 112 -10.96 -10.13 9.29
CA SER A 112 -10.37 -9.75 10.55
C SER A 112 -10.07 -10.96 11.43
N MET A 113 -8.98 -10.87 12.17
CA MET A 113 -8.50 -11.91 13.08
C MET A 113 -8.72 -11.53 14.55
N GLY A 114 -9.72 -10.69 14.85
CA GLY A 114 -9.91 -10.12 16.18
C GLY A 114 -8.96 -8.95 16.47
N LEU A 115 -8.42 -8.31 15.42
CA LEU A 115 -7.51 -7.19 15.56
C LEU A 115 -8.33 -5.94 15.81
N ASN A 116 -8.27 -5.42 17.04
CA ASN A 116 -8.97 -4.19 17.43
C ASN A 116 -8.46 -3.02 16.60
N GLY A 117 -9.29 -2.52 15.70
CA GLY A 117 -8.86 -1.45 14.80
C GLY A 117 -8.91 -0.05 15.41
N SER A 118 -9.68 0.17 16.50
CA SER A 118 -9.60 1.42 17.26
C SER A 118 -8.21 1.58 17.89
N GLN A 119 -7.68 0.50 18.48
CA GLN A 119 -6.32 0.51 19.00
C GLN A 119 -5.28 0.71 17.90
N TRP A 120 -5.49 0.09 16.73
CA TRP A 120 -4.61 0.30 15.58
C TRP A 120 -4.60 1.77 15.13
N LEU A 121 -5.75 2.43 15.11
CA LEU A 121 -5.86 3.85 14.75
C LEU A 121 -5.19 4.76 15.78
N GLU A 122 -5.36 4.48 17.07
CA GLU A 122 -4.69 5.21 18.16
C GLU A 122 -3.16 5.06 18.09
N ASP A 123 -2.68 3.83 17.90
CA ASP A 123 -1.27 3.53 17.72
C ASP A 123 -0.72 4.28 16.49
N GLN A 124 -1.43 4.21 15.35
CA GLN A 124 -1.03 4.90 14.13
C GLN A 124 -0.96 6.42 14.34
N ALA A 125 -1.95 7.02 15.00
CA ALA A 125 -1.94 8.45 15.34
C ALA A 125 -0.76 8.79 16.26
N TYR A 126 -0.50 7.97 17.27
CA TYR A 126 0.63 8.18 18.17
C TYR A 126 1.97 8.16 17.41
N PHE A 127 2.20 7.17 16.54
CA PHE A 127 3.43 7.08 15.74
C PHE A 127 3.54 8.17 14.66
N ALA A 128 2.41 8.65 14.12
CA ALA A 128 2.41 9.70 13.11
C ALA A 128 2.77 11.09 13.66
N PHE A 129 2.37 11.38 14.91
CA PHE A 129 2.53 12.72 15.51
C PHE A 129 3.67 12.82 16.53
N ASN A 130 4.40 11.72 16.81
CA ASN A 130 5.51 11.72 17.75
C ASN A 130 6.81 11.23 17.11
N ASN A 131 7.93 11.85 17.48
CA ASN A 131 9.26 11.42 17.05
C ASN A 131 9.69 10.20 17.84
N ILE A 132 9.44 9.01 17.28
CA ILE A 132 9.73 7.74 17.93
C ILE A 132 10.91 7.07 17.23
N PRO A 133 12.00 6.76 17.95
CA PRO A 133 13.11 6.07 17.34
C PRO A 133 12.73 4.68 16.85
N VAL A 134 13.30 4.24 15.72
CA VAL A 134 13.07 2.89 15.15
C VAL A 134 13.43 1.74 16.12
N TRP A 135 14.26 2.03 17.13
CA TRP A 135 14.64 1.07 18.17
C TRP A 135 13.76 1.11 19.41
N ASP A 136 12.68 1.89 19.41
CA ASP A 136 11.68 1.86 20.45
C ASP A 136 10.95 0.50 20.49
N SER A 137 10.64 0.00 21.69
CA SER A 137 10.00 -1.31 21.83
C SER A 137 8.55 -1.30 21.33
N GLU A 138 7.82 -0.22 21.55
CA GLU A 138 6.43 -0.08 21.12
C GLU A 138 6.36 0.11 19.61
N PHE A 139 7.30 0.87 19.03
CA PHE A 139 7.42 0.94 17.57
C PHE A 139 7.68 -0.45 16.96
N ARG A 140 8.60 -1.25 17.52
CA ARG A 140 8.85 -2.61 17.02
C ARG A 140 7.63 -3.51 17.15
N LYS A 141 6.87 -3.43 18.26
CA LYS A 141 5.63 -4.19 18.44
C LYS A 141 4.55 -3.75 17.45
N ALA A 142 4.42 -2.46 17.18
CA ALA A 142 3.49 -1.93 16.19
C ALA A 142 3.85 -2.39 14.77
N MET A 143 5.13 -2.31 14.39
CA MET A 143 5.61 -2.83 13.11
C MET A 143 5.43 -4.35 12.99
N ALA A 144 5.62 -5.11 14.08
CA ALA A 144 5.35 -6.54 14.09
C ALA A 144 3.86 -6.83 13.84
N ARG A 145 2.95 -6.11 14.52
CA ARG A 145 1.49 -6.20 14.31
C ARG A 145 1.10 -5.83 12.88
N TRP A 146 1.69 -4.78 12.31
CA TRP A 146 1.49 -4.44 10.90
C TRP A 146 1.99 -5.55 9.97
N GLY A 147 3.12 -6.16 10.31
CA GLY A 147 3.62 -7.35 9.64
C GLY A 147 2.66 -8.55 9.70
N GLU A 148 1.73 -8.62 10.66
CA GLU A 148 0.73 -9.68 10.76
C GLU A 148 -0.50 -9.49 9.85
N ILE A 149 -0.59 -8.39 9.09
CA ILE A 149 -1.69 -8.17 8.13
C ILE A 149 -1.84 -9.34 7.16
N HIS A 150 -0.76 -10.06 6.83
CA HIS A 150 -0.81 -11.27 6.00
C HIS A 150 -1.77 -12.35 6.55
N LYS A 151 -2.02 -12.40 7.87
CA LYS A 151 -2.95 -13.37 8.47
C LYS A 151 -4.39 -13.16 8.00
N THR A 152 -4.78 -11.92 7.73
CA THR A 152 -6.10 -11.61 7.14
C THR A 152 -6.23 -12.20 5.74
N CYS A 153 -5.10 -12.30 5.00
CA CYS A 153 -5.09 -12.95 3.69
C CYS A 153 -5.45 -14.43 3.76
N GLU A 154 -5.01 -15.16 4.79
CA GLU A 154 -5.38 -16.57 4.96
C GLU A 154 -6.91 -16.74 5.10
N ARG A 155 -7.61 -15.79 5.73
CA ARG A 155 -9.08 -15.78 5.82
C ARG A 155 -9.73 -15.56 4.46
N PHE A 156 -9.27 -14.58 3.69
CA PHE A 156 -9.81 -14.33 2.36
C PHE A 156 -9.58 -15.52 1.41
N VAL A 157 -8.40 -16.13 1.47
CA VAL A 157 -8.01 -17.26 0.63
C VAL A 157 -8.76 -18.55 1.00
N THR A 158 -9.06 -18.76 2.29
CA THR A 158 -9.82 -19.93 2.74
C THR A 158 -11.33 -19.79 2.51
N ASN A 159 -11.83 -18.57 2.29
CA ASN A 159 -13.23 -18.31 1.98
C ASN A 159 -13.57 -18.70 0.53
N GLN A 160 -13.91 -19.97 0.33
CA GLN A 160 -14.26 -20.50 -0.99
C GLN A 160 -15.53 -19.88 -1.58
N THR A 161 -16.49 -19.47 -0.75
CA THR A 161 -17.72 -18.82 -1.22
C THR A 161 -17.41 -17.48 -1.88
N PHE A 162 -16.55 -16.67 -1.25
CA PHE A 162 -16.09 -15.40 -1.81
C PHE A 162 -15.31 -15.62 -3.11
N LEU A 163 -14.35 -16.54 -3.14
CA LEU A 163 -13.55 -16.79 -4.35
C LEU A 163 -14.40 -17.31 -5.51
N ALA A 164 -15.34 -18.22 -5.24
CA ALA A 164 -16.27 -18.73 -6.23
C ALA A 164 -17.21 -17.64 -6.76
N GLU A 165 -17.66 -16.73 -5.90
CA GLU A 165 -18.50 -15.59 -6.31
C GLU A 165 -17.72 -14.65 -7.24
N VAL A 166 -16.49 -14.26 -6.88
CA VAL A 166 -15.63 -13.42 -7.74
C VAL A 166 -15.37 -14.09 -9.09
N GLU A 167 -15.07 -15.40 -9.10
CA GLU A 167 -14.85 -16.17 -10.34
C GLU A 167 -16.14 -16.25 -11.19
N SER A 168 -17.30 -16.44 -10.56
CA SER A 168 -18.59 -16.55 -11.26
C SER A 168 -19.05 -15.27 -11.95
N GLN A 169 -18.64 -14.10 -11.45
CA GLN A 169 -19.02 -12.81 -12.01
C GLN A 169 -18.39 -12.56 -13.39
N GLY A 170 -17.24 -13.18 -13.67
CA GLY A 170 -16.51 -13.02 -14.92
C GLY A 170 -16.09 -11.56 -15.17
N PHE A 171 -15.33 -10.99 -14.23
CA PHE A 171 -14.86 -9.60 -14.34
C PHE A 171 -13.84 -9.42 -15.47
N ASP A 172 -13.94 -8.31 -16.20
CA ASP A 172 -13.01 -7.95 -17.28
C ASP A 172 -11.77 -7.23 -16.74
N LEU A 173 -11.91 -6.54 -15.61
CA LEU A 173 -10.86 -5.75 -14.98
C LEU A 173 -11.00 -5.82 -13.46
N ALA A 174 -9.87 -5.89 -12.76
CA ALA A 174 -9.82 -5.67 -11.32
C ALA A 174 -9.06 -4.39 -11.00
N THR A 175 -9.49 -3.67 -9.98
CA THR A 175 -8.67 -2.65 -9.33
C THR A 175 -8.46 -3.05 -7.89
N THR A 176 -7.28 -2.77 -7.36
CA THR A 176 -7.01 -3.01 -5.94
C THR A 176 -6.19 -1.87 -5.38
N TYR A 177 -6.48 -1.49 -4.13
CA TYR A 177 -5.70 -0.47 -3.45
C TYR A 177 -4.42 -1.05 -2.85
N SER A 178 -3.31 -0.33 -3.01
CA SER A 178 -2.00 -0.74 -2.52
C SER A 178 -1.87 -0.66 -1.00
N ILE A 179 -2.14 -1.79 -0.34
CA ILE A 179 -1.85 -1.99 1.09
C ILE A 179 -1.07 -3.30 1.34
N ASN A 180 -1.42 -4.37 0.64
CA ASN A 180 -0.76 -5.66 0.65
C ASN A 180 -0.89 -6.34 -0.72
N ALA A 181 -0.25 -7.49 -0.92
CA ALA A 181 -0.30 -8.21 -2.20
C ALA A 181 -1.44 -9.25 -2.24
N CYS A 182 -2.17 -9.47 -1.14
CA CYS A 182 -3.23 -10.46 -1.08
C CYS A 182 -4.32 -10.32 -2.17
N PRO A 183 -4.86 -9.12 -2.47
CA PRO A 183 -5.83 -8.97 -3.56
C PRO A 183 -5.25 -9.34 -4.93
N LEU A 184 -3.95 -9.13 -5.17
CA LEU A 184 -3.29 -9.55 -6.41
C LEU A 184 -3.29 -11.07 -6.56
N GLY A 185 -3.06 -11.80 -5.46
CA GLY A 185 -3.18 -13.26 -5.45
C GLY A 185 -4.62 -13.72 -5.72
N ILE A 186 -5.63 -13.03 -5.16
CA ILE A 186 -7.05 -13.32 -5.44
C ILE A 186 -7.35 -13.12 -6.93
N ILE A 187 -6.94 -11.98 -7.50
CA ILE A 187 -7.10 -11.65 -8.93
C ILE A 187 -6.45 -12.73 -9.80
N HIS A 188 -5.24 -13.18 -9.45
CA HIS A 188 -4.55 -14.24 -10.16
C HIS A 188 -5.32 -15.57 -10.08
N LYS A 189 -5.80 -15.95 -8.89
CA LYS A 189 -6.57 -17.18 -8.66
C LYS A 189 -7.91 -17.21 -9.40
N THR A 190 -8.60 -16.07 -9.48
CA THR A 190 -9.90 -15.93 -10.15
C THR A 190 -9.77 -15.63 -11.64
N LYS A 191 -8.54 -15.55 -12.16
CA LYS A 191 -8.21 -15.41 -13.59
C LYS A 191 -8.80 -14.15 -14.24
N ILE A 192 -8.88 -13.05 -13.49
CA ILE A 192 -9.28 -11.76 -14.05
C ILE A 192 -8.14 -11.28 -14.99
N PRO A 193 -8.43 -10.95 -16.27
CA PRO A 193 -7.40 -10.84 -17.30
C PRO A 193 -6.55 -9.57 -17.18
N ALA A 194 -7.08 -8.50 -16.58
CA ALA A 194 -6.39 -7.24 -16.40
C ALA A 194 -6.59 -6.71 -14.98
N TRP A 195 -5.60 -6.00 -14.45
CA TRP A 195 -5.71 -5.36 -13.16
C TRP A 195 -4.97 -4.02 -13.10
N VAL A 196 -5.44 -3.12 -12.23
CA VAL A 196 -4.83 -1.81 -11.95
C VAL A 196 -4.56 -1.68 -10.47
N PHE A 197 -3.36 -1.22 -10.13
CA PHE A 197 -3.02 -0.89 -8.75
C PHE A 197 -3.35 0.57 -8.45
N LEU A 198 -4.18 0.79 -7.45
CA LEU A 198 -4.61 2.09 -7.00
C LEU A 198 -3.78 2.54 -5.79
N ASN A 199 -3.30 3.78 -5.84
CA ASN A 199 -2.60 4.42 -4.74
C ASN A 199 -3.05 5.87 -4.65
N SER A 200 -3.51 6.33 -3.47
CA SER A 200 -3.94 7.71 -3.27
C SER A 200 -2.82 8.62 -2.71
N GLY A 201 -1.68 8.04 -2.34
CA GLY A 201 -0.51 8.77 -1.86
C GLY A 201 0.65 8.80 -2.87
N ALA A 202 1.83 9.18 -2.38
CA ALA A 202 3.07 9.01 -3.14
C ALA A 202 3.29 7.54 -3.51
N LEU A 203 3.91 7.28 -4.65
CA LEU A 203 4.23 5.93 -5.09
C LEU A 203 5.08 5.23 -4.01
N MET A 204 4.52 4.18 -3.38
CA MET A 204 5.23 3.44 -2.34
C MET A 204 6.42 2.69 -2.94
N ASP A 205 7.53 2.60 -2.19
CA ASP A 205 8.78 1.99 -2.68
C ASP A 205 8.61 0.55 -3.15
N SER A 206 7.77 -0.23 -2.47
CA SER A 206 7.48 -1.63 -2.85
C SER A 206 6.71 -1.72 -4.17
N VAL A 207 5.79 -0.78 -4.42
CA VAL A 207 5.06 -0.72 -5.69
C VAL A 207 5.98 -0.28 -6.81
N ALA A 208 6.81 0.74 -6.57
CA ALA A 208 7.81 1.18 -7.53
C ALA A 208 8.75 0.03 -7.94
N GLU A 209 9.20 -0.75 -6.96
CA GLU A 209 10.05 -1.93 -7.19
C GLU A 209 9.37 -2.98 -8.07
N VAL A 210 8.12 -3.36 -7.76
CA VAL A 210 7.37 -4.36 -8.54
C VAL A 210 7.06 -3.87 -9.95
N MET A 211 6.77 -2.58 -10.12
CA MET A 211 6.48 -1.96 -11.41
C MET A 211 7.74 -1.63 -12.23
N GLY A 212 8.94 -1.79 -11.67
CA GLY A 212 10.20 -1.44 -12.32
C GLY A 212 10.44 0.07 -12.46
N VAL A 213 9.79 0.89 -11.63
CA VAL A 213 9.99 2.35 -11.59
C VAL A 213 11.30 2.66 -10.87
N PRO A 214 12.25 3.38 -11.48
CA PRO A 214 13.51 3.70 -10.84
C PRO A 214 13.29 4.72 -9.71
N MET A 215 13.64 4.32 -8.49
CA MET A 215 13.65 5.17 -7.29
C MET A 215 15.06 5.23 -6.71
N PRO A 216 15.96 6.09 -7.25
CA PRO A 216 17.36 6.08 -6.81
C PRO A 216 17.50 6.59 -5.38
N PRO A 217 18.08 5.79 -4.46
CA PRO A 217 18.15 6.15 -3.04
C PRO A 217 19.02 7.38 -2.77
N SER A 218 19.83 7.80 -3.74
CA SER A 218 20.64 9.00 -3.62
C SER A 218 19.82 10.29 -3.50
N TYR A 219 18.57 10.32 -3.96
CA TYR A 219 17.69 11.49 -3.85
C TYR A 219 16.22 11.16 -3.55
N CYS A 220 15.80 9.89 -3.68
CA CYS A 220 14.51 9.40 -3.22
C CYS A 220 14.70 8.62 -1.91
N PRO A 221 14.48 9.23 -0.74
CA PRO A 221 14.53 8.51 0.53
C PRO A 221 13.37 7.50 0.62
N PRO A 222 13.59 6.33 1.24
CA PRO A 222 12.53 5.35 1.45
C PRO A 222 11.45 5.89 2.41
N PHE A 223 10.24 5.36 2.31
CA PHE A 223 9.04 5.80 3.04
C PHE A 223 9.24 5.97 4.56
N LEU A 224 10.05 5.11 5.19
CA LEU A 224 10.29 5.13 6.64
C LEU A 224 11.44 6.05 7.07
N MET A 225 12.10 6.75 6.15
CA MET A 225 13.20 7.64 6.46
C MET A 225 12.74 9.09 6.57
N ASP A 226 12.96 9.69 7.73
CA ASP A 226 12.85 11.13 7.90
C ASP A 226 14.00 11.84 7.17
N ALA A 227 13.66 12.56 6.11
CA ALA A 227 14.60 13.30 5.29
C ALA A 227 13.93 14.52 4.65
N GLY A 228 14.64 15.65 4.65
CA GLY A 228 14.21 16.85 3.93
C GLY A 228 14.51 16.78 2.43
N GLU A 229 14.20 17.86 1.70
CA GLU A 229 14.35 17.96 0.23
C GLU A 229 15.79 17.77 -0.26
N LYS A 230 16.79 18.08 0.58
CA LYS A 230 18.21 17.97 0.24
C LYS A 230 18.90 16.99 1.19
N LEU A 231 19.45 15.91 0.63
CA LEU A 231 20.21 14.92 1.36
C LEU A 231 21.71 15.24 1.36
N CYS A 232 22.31 15.32 2.54
CA CYS A 232 23.76 15.31 2.69
C CYS A 232 24.34 13.91 2.44
N PHE A 233 25.66 13.78 2.31
CA PHE A 233 26.31 12.50 2.00
C PHE A 233 25.90 11.37 2.96
N VAL A 234 25.89 11.63 4.27
CA VAL A 234 25.51 10.64 5.29
C VAL A 234 24.04 10.23 5.15
N GLN A 235 23.15 11.17 4.86
CA GLN A 235 21.73 10.86 4.61
C GLN A 235 21.55 10.01 3.35
N ARG A 236 22.34 10.23 2.30
CA ARG A 236 22.31 9.39 1.09
C ARG A 236 22.76 7.96 1.36
N VAL A 237 23.79 7.78 2.19
CA VAL A 237 24.22 6.44 2.64
C VAL A 237 23.13 5.77 3.47
N LYS A 238 22.51 6.51 4.41
CA LYS A 238 21.37 6.01 5.20
C LYS A 238 20.19 5.61 4.32
N SER A 239 19.86 6.44 3.33
CA SER A 239 18.80 6.17 2.36
C SER A 239 19.07 4.88 1.58
N LEU A 240 20.28 4.72 1.04
CA LEU A 240 20.68 3.50 0.33
C LEU A 240 20.53 2.23 1.20
N LEU A 241 21.02 2.27 2.44
CA LEU A 241 20.86 1.16 3.37
C LEU A 241 19.38 0.92 3.71
N GLY A 242 18.62 2.00 3.93
CA GLY A 242 17.18 1.98 4.20
C GLY A 242 16.39 1.31 3.08
N THR A 243 16.63 1.69 1.83
CA THR A 243 15.97 1.11 0.65
C THR A 243 16.26 -0.38 0.54
N ILE A 244 17.52 -0.80 0.67
CA ILE A 244 17.89 -2.24 0.61
C ILE A 244 17.18 -3.03 1.72
N MET A 245 17.19 -2.49 2.96
CA MET A 245 16.50 -3.12 4.09
C MET A 245 14.99 -3.19 3.88
N TYR A 246 14.38 -2.13 3.38
CA TYR A 246 12.94 -2.05 3.14
C TYR A 246 12.50 -3.04 2.05
N GLN A 247 13.16 -3.03 0.90
CA GLN A 247 12.83 -3.93 -0.22
C GLN A 247 12.94 -5.40 0.20
N ARG A 248 14.03 -5.77 0.87
CA ARG A 248 14.22 -7.13 1.38
C ARG A 248 13.22 -7.46 2.48
N GLY A 249 12.97 -6.53 3.39
CA GLY A 249 12.01 -6.65 4.48
C GLY A 249 10.60 -6.90 3.96
N TRP A 250 10.12 -6.04 3.06
CA TRP A 250 8.79 -6.13 2.46
C TRP A 250 8.59 -7.45 1.70
N ARG A 251 9.56 -7.86 0.86
CA ARG A 251 9.51 -9.17 0.18
C ARG A 251 9.36 -10.31 1.19
N SER A 252 10.23 -10.35 2.20
CA SER A 252 10.28 -11.47 3.15
C SER A 252 9.11 -11.51 4.14
N MET A 253 8.57 -10.35 4.55
CA MET A 253 7.54 -10.24 5.59
C MET A 253 6.11 -10.13 5.03
N VAL A 254 5.95 -9.69 3.78
CA VAL A 254 4.63 -9.49 3.16
C VAL A 254 4.49 -10.41 1.95
N ALA A 255 5.18 -10.10 0.85
CA ALA A 255 4.94 -10.77 -0.43
C ALA A 255 5.19 -12.29 -0.35
N ASP A 256 6.35 -12.72 0.14
CA ASP A 256 6.70 -14.14 0.25
C ASP A 256 5.80 -14.88 1.25
N VAL A 257 5.33 -14.20 2.30
CA VAL A 257 4.40 -14.79 3.28
C VAL A 257 3.05 -15.03 2.63
N GLU A 258 2.51 -14.02 1.94
CA GLU A 258 1.24 -14.11 1.23
C GLU A 258 1.32 -15.16 0.11
N THR A 259 2.38 -15.18 -0.70
CA THR A 259 2.58 -16.22 -1.72
C THR A 259 2.61 -17.62 -1.10
N ARG A 260 3.23 -17.82 0.08
CA ARG A 260 3.19 -19.13 0.78
C ARG A 260 1.78 -19.50 1.23
N ILE A 261 0.95 -18.54 1.64
CA ILE A 261 -0.46 -18.78 1.98
C ILE A 261 -1.23 -19.28 0.76
N PHE A 262 -1.06 -18.62 -0.40
CA PHE A 262 -1.68 -19.08 -1.64
C PHE A 262 -1.19 -20.45 -2.08
N ARG A 263 0.12 -20.72 -2.00
CA ARG A 263 0.69 -22.05 -2.32
C ARG A 263 0.17 -23.15 -1.43
N LYS A 264 0.00 -22.86 -0.14
CA LYS A 264 -0.60 -23.80 0.83
C LYS A 264 -2.06 -24.11 0.47
N ALA A 265 -2.81 -23.12 -0.02
CA ALA A 265 -4.23 -23.27 -0.35
C ALA A 265 -4.50 -23.89 -1.73
N PHE A 266 -3.69 -23.55 -2.75
CA PHE A 266 -3.97 -23.91 -4.15
C PHE A 266 -2.90 -24.79 -4.81
N GLY A 267 -1.80 -25.09 -4.11
CA GLY A 267 -0.73 -25.96 -4.60
C GLY A 267 0.60 -25.22 -4.84
N PRO A 268 1.70 -25.97 -4.98
CA PRO A 268 3.06 -25.40 -5.04
C PRO A 268 3.33 -24.56 -6.29
N ASP A 269 2.55 -24.73 -7.36
CA ASP A 269 2.74 -24.07 -8.66
C ASP A 269 2.12 -22.67 -8.76
N PHE A 270 1.52 -22.18 -7.66
CA PHE A 270 1.06 -20.80 -7.53
C PHE A 270 2.22 -19.82 -7.28
#